data_AF-A0A392QHI0-F1
#
_entry.id   AF-A0A392QHI0-F1
#
_cell.length_a   1.000
_cell.length_b   1.000
_cell.length_c   1.000
_cell.angle_alpha   90.00
_cell.angle_beta   90.00
_cell.angle_gamma   90.00
#
_symmetry.space_group_name_H-M   'P 1'
#
loop_
_entity.id
_entity.type
_entity.pdbx_description
1 polymer ?
#
loop_
_entity_poly.entity_id
_entity_poly.type
_entity_poly.pdbx_seq_one_letter_code
_entity_poly.pdbx_strand_id
1 'polypeptide(L)'
;MNFQIPVKDYLAHKPVYEEDKVEKLLKLFSRLDMSIPSLKIVKNRAYAEFLRELVSQKEPYNGAKEVLEKLQEQYERNKMLAEGCSNCLQQRLPPKLKDPGRFTIQCSIKGVEIKEALLDLGSSINIMPLAMV
;
A
#
# COMPACT_ATOMS: atom_id res chain seq x y z
N MET A 1 -6.40 17.33 31.94
CA MET A 1 -4.95 17.42 32.23
C MET A 1 -4.27 17.98 30.99
N ASN A 2 -3.68 19.17 31.08
CA ASN A 2 -2.93 19.78 29.98
C ASN A 2 -1.48 19.28 30.04
N PHE A 3 -1.05 18.54 29.02
CA PHE A 3 0.36 18.19 28.87
C PHE A 3 1.01 19.24 27.97
N GLN A 4 1.78 20.14 28.58
CA GLN A 4 2.69 21.03 27.87
C GLN A 4 4.08 20.43 28.02
N ILE A 5 4.52 19.69 27.02
CA ILE A 5 5.90 19.16 26.97
C ILE A 5 6.81 20.31 26.46
N PRO A 6 7.89 20.66 27.15
CA PRO A 6 8.77 21.74 26.71
C PRO A 6 9.55 21.32 25.44
N VAL A 7 9.29 22.00 24.32
CA VAL A 7 9.92 21.78 23.01
C VAL A 7 11.46 21.93 23.02
N LYS A 8 12.03 22.51 24.08
CA LYS A 8 13.45 22.89 24.14
C LYS A 8 14.41 21.70 24.23
N ASP A 9 13.98 20.58 24.80
CA ASP A 9 14.87 19.43 25.01
C ASP A 9 15.12 18.63 23.71
N TYR A 10 14.23 18.74 22.73
CA TYR A 10 14.37 18.08 21.42
C TYR A 10 15.47 18.68 20.54
N LEU A 11 15.80 19.97 20.72
CA LEU A 11 16.77 20.67 19.87
C LEU A 11 18.23 20.43 20.28
N ALA A 12 18.47 19.83 21.44
CA ALA A 12 19.81 19.56 21.96
C ALA A 12 20.40 18.22 21.45
N HIS A 13 19.56 17.34 20.89
CA HIS A 13 20.00 16.05 20.38
C HIS A 13 20.49 16.18 18.94
N LYS A 14 21.82 16.12 18.73
CA LYS A 14 22.39 15.92 17.39
C LYS A 14 22.44 14.40 17.13
N PRO A 15 21.61 13.85 16.24
CA PRO A 15 21.65 12.43 15.93
C PRO A 15 22.98 12.08 15.27
N VAL A 16 23.65 11.06 15.80
CA VAL A 16 24.85 10.45 15.19
C VAL A 16 24.35 9.28 14.33
N TYR A 17 24.64 9.33 13.03
CA TYR A 17 24.21 8.32 12.07
C TYR A 17 25.38 7.41 11.70
N GLU A 18 25.13 6.10 11.56
CA GLU A 18 26.00 5.17 10.84
C GLU A 18 25.56 5.15 9.36
N GLU A 19 26.40 5.66 8.45
CA GLU A 19 26.10 5.78 7.01
C GLU A 19 25.66 4.45 6.37
N ASP A 20 26.28 3.33 6.80
CA ASP A 20 25.99 1.98 6.34
C ASP A 20 24.52 1.55 6.52
N LYS A 21 23.85 2.02 7.58
CA LYS A 21 22.45 1.66 7.85
C LYS A 21 21.48 2.40 6.93
N VAL A 22 21.80 3.65 6.60
CA VAL A 22 21.00 4.47 5.67
C VAL A 22 21.10 3.89 4.26
N GLU A 23 22.30 3.50 3.83
CA GLU A 23 22.51 2.95 2.50
C GLU A 23 21.77 1.61 2.29
N LYS A 24 21.80 0.72 3.30
CA LYS A 24 21.03 -0.54 3.27
C LYS A 24 19.53 -0.30 3.13
N LEU A 25 18.99 0.69 3.83
CA LEU A 25 17.57 1.02 3.82
C LEU A 25 17.14 1.61 2.46
N LEU A 26 17.94 2.49 1.87
CA LEU A 26 17.71 3.02 0.52
C LEU A 26 17.75 1.92 -0.55
N LYS A 27 18.65 0.94 -0.40
CA LYS A 27 18.77 -0.21 -1.31
C LYS A 27 17.54 -1.11 -1.26
N LEU A 28 16.92 -1.30 -0.11
CA LEU A 28 15.66 -2.03 0.01
C LEU A 28 14.51 -1.30 -0.70
N PHE A 29 14.42 0.02 -0.53
CA PHE A 29 13.41 0.82 -1.23
C PHE A 29 13.55 0.78 -2.75
N SER A 30 14.77 0.74 -3.28
CA SER A 30 14.97 0.58 -4.73
C SER A 30 14.54 -0.78 -5.29
N ARG A 31 14.40 -1.81 -4.43
CA ARG A 31 13.95 -3.16 -4.84
C ARG A 31 12.43 -3.32 -4.75
N LEU A 32 11.76 -2.42 -4.03
CA LEU A 32 10.30 -2.33 -4.02
C LEU A 32 9.89 -1.59 -5.29
N ASP A 33 8.99 -2.17 -6.08
CA ASP A 33 8.47 -1.56 -7.31
C ASP A 33 7.49 -0.42 -6.95
N MET A 34 8.07 0.65 -6.43
CA MET A 34 7.38 1.86 -6.02
C MET A 34 7.19 2.73 -7.27
N SER A 35 5.97 3.19 -7.50
CA SER A 35 5.68 4.09 -8.63
C SER A 35 6.68 5.26 -8.64
N ILE A 36 7.13 5.68 -9.82
CA ILE A 36 8.15 6.75 -10.00
C ILE A 36 7.87 8.01 -9.14
N PRO A 37 6.60 8.46 -8.94
CA PRO A 37 6.29 9.56 -8.02
C PRO A 37 6.67 9.27 -6.55
N SER A 38 6.44 8.05 -6.06
CA SER A 38 6.78 7.65 -4.70
C SER A 38 8.29 7.50 -4.45
N LEU A 39 9.07 7.06 -5.46
CA LEU A 39 10.53 7.10 -5.40
C LEU A 39 11.09 8.53 -5.26
N LYS A 40 10.49 9.51 -5.94
CA LYS A 40 10.86 10.93 -5.79
C LYS A 40 10.58 11.44 -4.38
N ILE A 41 9.49 11.01 -3.76
CA ILE A 41 9.14 11.36 -2.37
C ILE A 41 10.11 10.72 -1.39
N VAL A 42 10.49 9.45 -1.57
CA VAL A 42 11.48 8.78 -0.71
C VAL A 42 12.87 9.42 -0.79
N LYS A 43 13.24 9.94 -1.97
CA LYS A 43 14.48 10.72 -2.19
C LYS A 43 14.40 12.17 -1.73
N ASN A 44 13.22 12.65 -1.31
CA ASN A 44 13.09 13.99 -0.76
C ASN A 44 13.78 14.06 0.61
N ARG A 45 14.61 15.08 0.80
CA ARG A 45 15.40 15.26 2.03
C ARG A 45 14.55 15.30 3.30
N ALA A 46 13.42 16.00 3.27
CA ALA A 46 12.52 16.11 4.43
C ALA A 46 11.90 14.74 4.77
N TYR A 47 11.58 13.94 3.75
CA TYR A 47 11.05 12.60 3.96
C TYR A 47 12.13 11.62 4.45
N ALA A 48 13.36 11.73 3.94
CA ALA A 48 14.49 10.95 4.44
C ALA A 48 14.84 11.28 5.90
N GLU A 49 14.74 12.55 6.31
CA GLU A 49 14.90 13.00 7.69
C GLU A 49 13.77 12.47 8.58
N PHE A 50 12.52 12.50 8.12
CA PHE A 50 11.37 11.91 8.81
C PHE A 50 11.50 10.40 9.01
N LEU A 51 11.91 9.65 7.97
CA LEU A 51 12.16 8.20 8.09
C LEU A 51 13.30 7.90 9.06
N ARG A 52 14.35 8.74 9.08
CA ARG A 52 15.45 8.60 10.05
C ARG A 52 14.96 8.83 11.47
N GLU A 53 14.13 9.84 11.70
CA GLU A 53 13.55 10.09 13.02
C GLU A 53 12.70 8.90 13.51
N LEU A 54 11.86 8.32 12.64
CA LEU A 54 11.07 7.13 12.96
C LEU A 54 11.93 5.91 13.32
N VAL A 55 13.07 5.74 12.67
CA VAL A 55 14.00 4.62 12.94
C VAL A 55 14.83 4.88 14.20
N SER A 56 15.24 6.13 14.44
CA SER A 56 16.05 6.55 15.58
C SER A 56 15.26 6.63 16.89
N GLN A 57 13.93 6.79 16.86
CA GLN A 57 13.08 6.76 18.05
C GLN A 57 12.81 5.35 18.59
N LYS A 58 13.33 4.29 17.95
CA LYS A 58 13.36 2.96 18.58
C LYS A 58 14.53 2.88 19.56
N GLU A 59 14.26 3.17 20.83
CA GLU A 59 14.93 2.47 21.93
C GLU A 59 14.90 0.95 21.64
N PRO A 60 15.94 0.16 22.00
CA PRO A 60 15.86 -1.28 21.96
C PRO A 60 14.85 -1.70 23.05
N TYR A 61 13.57 -1.71 22.70
CA TYR A 61 12.52 -2.21 23.55
C TYR A 61 12.91 -3.65 23.89
N ASN A 62 13.08 -3.97 25.17
CA ASN A 62 13.43 -5.33 25.61
C ASN A 62 12.37 -6.37 25.18
N GLY A 63 11.17 -5.93 24.78
CA GLY A 63 10.13 -6.74 24.13
C GLY A 63 10.10 -6.70 22.59
N ALA A 64 10.92 -5.88 21.92
CA ALA A 64 10.97 -5.80 20.46
C ALA A 64 11.42 -7.13 19.84
N LYS A 65 12.33 -7.85 20.50
CA LYS A 65 12.73 -9.19 20.08
C LYS A 65 11.56 -10.17 20.12
N GLU A 66 10.80 -10.16 21.22
CA GLU A 66 9.60 -11.00 21.39
C GLU A 66 8.49 -10.63 20.40
N VAL A 67 8.28 -9.34 20.12
CA VAL A 67 7.32 -8.86 19.13
C VAL A 67 7.75 -9.25 17.71
N LEU A 68 9.04 -9.14 17.38
CA LEU A 68 9.57 -9.56 16.08
C LEU A 68 9.45 -11.07 15.90
N GLU A 69 9.72 -11.86 16.93
CA GLU A 69 9.57 -13.33 16.91
C GLU A 69 8.10 -13.73 16.72
N LYS A 70 7.16 -13.08 17.44
CA LYS A 70 5.71 -13.27 17.24
C LYS A 70 5.23 -12.85 15.85
N LEU A 71 5.75 -11.74 15.30
CA LEU A 71 5.42 -11.30 13.95
C LEU A 71 5.97 -12.27 12.90
N GLN A 72 7.16 -12.85 13.14
CA GLN A 72 7.76 -13.81 12.23
C GLN A 72 7.02 -15.15 12.27
N GLU A 73 6.63 -15.63 13.45
CA GLU A 73 5.74 -16.80 13.58
C GLU A 73 4.39 -16.57 12.90
N GLN A 74 3.79 -15.38 13.05
CA GLN A 74 2.54 -15.03 12.36
C GLN A 74 2.73 -14.98 10.85
N TYR A 75 3.84 -14.41 10.36
CA TYR A 75 4.15 -14.34 8.95
C TYR A 75 4.27 -15.75 8.34
N GLU A 76 5.03 -16.65 8.97
CA GLU A 76 5.16 -18.03 8.49
C GLU A 76 3.83 -18.80 8.55
N ARG A 77 3.01 -18.60 9.61
CA ARG A 77 1.65 -19.16 9.67
C ARG A 77 0.77 -18.66 8.52
N ASN A 78 0.76 -17.35 8.28
CA ASN A 78 -0.04 -16.75 7.22
C ASN A 78 0.45 -17.18 5.83
N LYS A 79 1.76 -17.35 5.65
CA LYS A 79 2.35 -17.86 4.42
C LYS A 79 1.93 -19.31 4.16
N MET A 80 1.99 -20.20 5.16
CA MET A 80 1.50 -21.58 5.03
C MET A 80 -0.01 -21.63 4.70
N LEU A 81 -0.82 -20.78 5.34
CA LEU A 81 -2.24 -20.66 5.02
C LEU A 81 -2.47 -20.12 3.60
N ALA A 82 -1.70 -19.14 3.17
CA ALA A 82 -1.78 -18.57 1.83
C ALA A 82 -1.36 -19.58 0.76
N GLU A 83 -0.31 -20.38 1.00
CA GLU A 83 0.12 -21.49 0.13
C GLU A 83 -0.95 -22.58 0.05
N GLY A 84 -1.53 -22.97 1.20
CA GLY A 84 -2.68 -23.88 1.25
C GLY A 84 -3.89 -23.35 0.47
N CYS A 85 -4.26 -22.08 0.68
CA CYS A 85 -5.34 -21.43 -0.05
C CYS A 85 -5.04 -21.30 -1.54
N SER A 86 -3.81 -20.99 -1.94
CA SER A 86 -3.39 -20.90 -3.34
C SER A 86 -3.55 -22.24 -4.04
N ASN A 87 -3.16 -23.34 -3.38
CA ASN A 87 -3.33 -24.70 -3.91
C ASN A 87 -4.82 -25.08 -4.03
N CYS A 88 -5.62 -24.75 -3.01
CA CYS A 88 -7.08 -24.96 -3.03
C CYS A 88 -7.78 -24.12 -4.11
N LEU A 89 -7.34 -22.87 -4.30
CA LEU A 89 -7.85 -21.95 -5.32
C LEU A 89 -7.45 -22.42 -6.72
N GLN A 90 -6.20 -22.80 -6.94
CA GLN A 90 -5.76 -23.34 -8.23
C GLN A 90 -6.54 -24.58 -8.67
N GLN A 91 -6.90 -25.46 -7.72
CA GLN A 91 -7.67 -26.68 -8.04
C GLN A 91 -9.16 -26.43 -8.30
N ARG A 92 -9.72 -25.28 -7.91
CA ARG A 92 -11.17 -25.01 -7.97
C ARG A 92 -11.57 -23.85 -8.87
N LEU A 93 -10.62 -23.09 -9.42
CA LEU A 93 -10.95 -21.98 -10.30
C LEU A 93 -11.38 -22.52 -11.66
N PRO A 94 -12.60 -22.19 -12.14
CA PRO A 94 -13.01 -22.52 -13.49
C PRO A 94 -12.04 -21.89 -14.50
N PRO A 95 -11.87 -22.50 -15.68
CA PRO A 95 -11.01 -21.95 -16.72
C PRO A 95 -11.44 -20.51 -17.04
N LYS A 96 -10.49 -19.58 -17.04
CA LYS A 96 -10.76 -18.19 -17.43
C LYS A 96 -11.35 -18.19 -18.84
N LEU A 97 -12.59 -17.74 -18.95
CA LEU A 97 -13.21 -17.49 -20.25
C LEU A 97 -12.49 -16.31 -20.91
N LYS A 98 -12.40 -16.34 -22.24
CA LYS A 98 -11.93 -15.18 -22.99
C LYS A 98 -12.81 -13.99 -22.65
N ASP A 99 -12.21 -12.86 -22.39
CA ASP A 99 -12.94 -11.61 -22.22
C ASP A 99 -13.75 -11.35 -23.50
N PRO A 100 -15.09 -11.22 -23.43
CA PRO A 100 -15.90 -10.86 -24.59
C PRO A 100 -15.56 -9.45 -25.14
N GLY A 101 -14.77 -8.67 -24.41
CA GLY A 101 -14.38 -7.32 -24.79
C GLY A 101 -15.46 -6.31 -24.38
N ARG A 102 -15.95 -5.52 -25.34
CA ARG A 102 -16.95 -4.48 -25.08
C ARG A 102 -18.31 -5.12 -24.75
N PHE A 103 -18.67 -5.19 -23.47
CA PHE A 103 -20.00 -5.65 -23.03
C PHE A 103 -20.97 -4.46 -22.92
N THR A 104 -22.00 -4.45 -23.75
CA THR A 104 -23.01 -3.38 -23.76
C THR A 104 -24.40 -3.93 -23.45
N ILE A 105 -25.20 -3.14 -22.73
CA ILE A 105 -26.61 -3.42 -22.45
C ILE A 105 -27.51 -2.33 -23.02
N GLN A 106 -28.77 -2.67 -23.28
CA GLN A 106 -29.81 -1.70 -23.56
C GLN A 106 -30.39 -1.21 -22.23
N CYS A 107 -30.57 0.10 -22.07
CA CYS A 107 -31.21 0.67 -20.89
C CYS A 107 -31.99 1.95 -21.23
N SER A 108 -32.78 2.45 -20.27
CA SER A 108 -33.47 3.73 -20.40
C SER A 108 -33.14 4.60 -19.19
N ILE A 109 -32.80 5.86 -19.43
CA ILE A 109 -32.53 6.85 -18.39
C ILE A 109 -33.51 8.01 -18.58
N LYS A 110 -34.39 8.23 -17.60
CA LYS A 110 -35.43 9.29 -17.64
C LYS A 110 -36.28 9.27 -18.93
N GLY A 111 -36.53 8.09 -19.49
CA GLY A 111 -37.31 7.93 -20.72
C GLY A 111 -36.50 8.03 -22.02
N VAL A 112 -35.20 8.33 -21.95
CA VAL A 112 -34.29 8.28 -23.11
C VAL A 112 -33.75 6.86 -23.25
N GLU A 113 -34.03 6.21 -24.38
CA GLU A 113 -33.50 4.88 -24.69
C GLU A 113 -32.03 4.93 -25.11
N ILE A 114 -31.21 4.06 -24.51
CA ILE A 114 -29.79 3.88 -24.81
C ILE A 114 -29.60 2.46 -25.32
N LYS A 115 -29.23 2.34 -26.60
CA LYS A 115 -29.07 1.03 -27.26
C LYS A 115 -27.76 0.32 -26.90
N GLU A 116 -26.72 1.09 -26.55
CA GLU A 116 -25.38 0.58 -26.26
C GLU A 116 -24.77 1.26 -25.03
N ALA A 117 -25.27 0.94 -23.83
CA ALA A 117 -24.63 1.36 -22.58
C ALA A 117 -23.49 0.39 -22.23
N LEU A 118 -22.26 0.88 -22.16
CA LEU A 118 -21.10 0.07 -21.74
C LEU A 118 -21.26 -0.33 -20.27
N LEU A 119 -21.18 -1.63 -19.99
CA LEU A 119 -21.21 -2.15 -18.63
C LEU A 119 -19.80 -2.62 -18.25
N ASP A 120 -19.08 -1.74 -17.56
CA ASP A 120 -17.76 -2.03 -17.00
C ASP A 120 -17.88 -2.46 -15.53
N LEU A 121 -17.79 -3.77 -15.28
CA LEU A 121 -17.82 -4.34 -13.93
C LEU A 121 -16.57 -4.03 -13.09
N GLY A 122 -15.50 -3.51 -13.72
CA GLY A 122 -14.28 -3.09 -13.05
C GLY A 122 -14.31 -1.63 -12.59
N SER A 123 -15.30 -0.83 -13.04
CA SER A 123 -15.45 0.56 -12.65
C SER A 123 -16.37 0.72 -11.44
N SER A 124 -15.98 1.57 -10.50
CA SER A 124 -16.84 1.96 -9.37
C SER A 124 -17.72 3.18 -9.66
N ILE A 125 -17.57 3.81 -10.84
CA ILE A 125 -18.30 5.01 -11.24
C ILE A 125 -18.98 4.83 -12.59
N ASN A 126 -20.19 5.39 -12.72
CA ASN A 126 -20.93 5.45 -13.97
C ASN A 126 -20.70 6.81 -14.63
N ILE A 127 -20.28 6.80 -15.91
CA ILE A 127 -20.09 8.02 -16.71
C ILE A 127 -21.28 8.20 -17.64
N MET A 128 -21.84 9.41 -17.67
CA MET A 128 -22.90 9.80 -18.60
C MET A 128 -22.40 10.96 -19.48
N PRO A 129 -22.58 10.91 -20.80
CA PRO A 129 -22.26 12.05 -21.66
C PRO A 129 -23.08 13.29 -21.28
N LEU A 130 -22.47 14.47 -21.31
CA LEU A 130 -23.16 15.73 -21.01
C LEU A 130 -24.40 15.96 -21.90
N ALA A 131 -24.37 15.46 -23.13
CA ALA A 131 -25.49 15.56 -24.07
C ALA A 131 -26.76 14.79 -23.65
N MET A 132 -26.68 13.96 -22.60
CA MET A 132 -27.83 13.23 -22.04
C MET A 132 -28.45 13.90 -20.81
N VAL A 133 -27.82 14.96 -20.29
CA VAL A 133 -28.24 15.69 -19.09
C VAL A 133 -29.02 16.94 -19.48
#